data_AF-A0A382Y1W8-F1
#
_entry.id   AF-A0A382Y1W8-F1
#
_cell.length_a   1.000
_cell.length_b   1.000
_cell.length_c   1.000
_cell.angle_alpha   90.00
_cell.angle_beta   90.00
_cell.angle_gamma   90.00
#
_symmetry.space_group_name_H-M   'P 1'
#
loop_
_entity.id
_entity.type
_entity.pdbx_description
1 polymer ?
#
loop_
_entity_poly.entity_id
_entity_poly.type
_entity_poly.pdbx_seq_one_letter_code
_entity_poly.pdbx_strand_id
1 'polypeptide(L)'
;MKTPTYPGLALLAACVIAAALPADARLLSFTAGSLSGPRLSTGDCDGDGTVDGALAGSLSGRVDEPAALRSARVDWYAAPGTPSVASSELNVADDIAHADLDGDGRDEIVVVGAHDWHVLHLVNGLLRERASGTTTAPLWRVAATDIDGDGRDELALVTLRRGLVDEVPRAAVEPVAVVMTP
;
A
#
# COMPACT_ATOMS: atom_id res chain seq x y z
N MET A 1 -2.67 38.42 13.68
CA MET A 1 -2.52 37.31 12.71
C MET A 1 -1.07 36.85 12.77
N LYS A 2 -0.81 35.67 13.35
CA LYS A 2 0.53 35.08 13.45
C LYS A 2 0.72 34.16 12.25
N THR A 3 1.66 34.47 11.38
CA THR A 3 2.22 33.53 10.40
C THR A 3 2.98 32.43 11.13
N PRO A 4 2.74 31.13 10.86
CA PRO A 4 3.58 30.07 11.39
C PRO A 4 4.95 30.12 10.69
N THR A 5 6.01 30.17 11.49
CA THR A 5 7.40 30.06 11.04
C THR A 5 7.78 28.58 11.03
N TYR A 6 8.03 27.99 9.87
CA TYR A 6 8.57 26.64 9.76
C TYR A 6 10.10 26.71 9.84
N PRO A 7 10.76 26.12 10.86
CA PRO A 7 12.21 26.11 10.94
C PRO A 7 12.77 25.01 10.03
N GLY A 8 13.74 25.38 9.20
CA GLY A 8 14.64 24.43 8.54
C GLY A 8 14.22 23.97 7.16
N LEU A 9 14.55 24.75 6.13
CA LEU A 9 14.85 24.19 4.81
C LEU A 9 16.07 23.27 4.93
N ALA A 10 15.83 22.00 5.27
CA ALA A 10 16.73 20.95 4.84
C ALA A 10 16.50 20.78 3.33
N LEU A 11 17.44 21.30 2.55
CA LEU A 11 17.51 21.17 1.10
C LEU A 11 17.76 19.69 0.74
N LEU A 12 16.78 18.83 0.97
CA LEU A 12 16.73 17.49 0.39
C LEU A 12 16.55 17.69 -1.10
N ALA A 13 17.52 17.19 -1.87
CA ALA A 13 17.57 17.20 -3.32
C ALA A 13 16.16 17.08 -3.92
N ALA A 14 15.57 18.24 -4.25
CA ALA A 14 14.32 18.34 -4.99
C ALA A 14 14.66 17.86 -6.40
N CYS A 15 14.62 16.55 -6.56
CA CYS A 15 14.77 15.82 -7.79
C CYS A 15 13.84 16.46 -8.83
N VAL A 16 14.38 17.28 -9.74
CA VAL A 16 14.04 17.57 -11.17
C VAL A 16 12.56 17.69 -11.62
N ILE A 17 11.56 17.41 -10.80
CA ILE A 17 10.13 17.29 -11.15
C ILE A 17 9.45 18.67 -11.21
N ALA A 18 9.92 19.64 -10.42
CA ALA A 18 9.24 20.93 -10.26
C ALA A 18 9.16 21.77 -11.54
N ALA A 19 9.99 21.51 -12.56
CA ALA A 19 10.03 22.33 -13.77
C ALA A 19 8.87 22.07 -14.76
N ALA A 20 8.03 21.04 -14.55
CA ALA A 20 6.96 20.66 -15.49
C ALA A 20 5.57 20.46 -14.85
N LEU A 21 5.43 20.66 -13.54
CA LEU A 21 4.12 20.58 -12.88
C LEU A 21 3.34 21.90 -13.01
N PRO A 22 2.00 21.87 -12.94
CA PRO A 22 1.19 23.07 -12.74
C PRO A 22 1.72 23.93 -11.58
N ALA A 23 1.65 25.25 -11.72
CA ALA A 23 2.28 26.19 -10.78
C ALA A 23 1.73 26.11 -9.35
N ASP A 24 0.54 25.55 -9.19
CA ASP A 24 -0.16 25.31 -7.93
C ASP A 24 0.05 23.90 -7.35
N ALA A 25 0.72 23.02 -8.09
CA ALA A 25 1.04 21.68 -7.61
C ALA A 25 1.99 21.75 -6.40
N ARG A 26 1.68 20.96 -5.38
CA ARG A 26 2.50 20.84 -4.17
C ARG A 26 3.15 19.46 -4.12
N LEU A 27 4.43 19.44 -3.79
CA LEU A 27 5.19 18.20 -3.59
C LEU A 27 5.30 17.94 -2.09
N LEU A 28 4.83 16.77 -1.66
CA LEU A 28 4.97 16.28 -0.30
C LEU A 28 6.10 15.24 -0.25
N SER A 29 6.81 15.16 0.87
CA SER A 29 7.92 14.24 1.06
C SER A 29 7.81 13.54 2.41
N PHE A 30 8.03 12.22 2.39
CA PHE A 30 7.95 11.35 3.56
C PHE A 30 9.26 10.57 3.69
N THR A 31 9.83 10.53 4.89
CA THR A 31 11.13 9.89 5.13
C THR A 31 10.96 8.45 5.55
N ALA A 32 11.37 7.49 4.70
CA ALA A 32 11.12 6.05 4.88
C ALA A 32 12.01 5.33 5.92
N GLY A 33 12.87 6.03 6.65
CA GLY A 33 13.69 5.44 7.71
C GLY A 33 14.44 4.17 7.27
N SER A 34 14.23 3.07 7.99
CA SER A 34 14.84 1.76 7.76
C SER A 34 14.03 0.84 6.84
N LEU A 35 12.93 1.31 6.26
CA LEU A 35 12.05 0.47 5.45
C LEU A 35 12.70 0.17 4.09
N SER A 36 12.72 -1.10 3.71
CA SER A 36 13.12 -1.57 2.39
C SER A 36 11.88 -1.67 1.48
N GLY A 37 12.01 -1.14 0.27
CA GLY A 37 10.95 -1.14 -0.74
C GLY A 37 9.63 -0.48 -0.30
N PRO A 38 9.66 0.68 0.39
CA PRO A 38 8.45 1.26 0.96
C PRO A 38 7.40 1.61 -0.09
N ARG A 39 6.13 1.46 0.29
CA ARG A 39 4.95 1.93 -0.44
C ARG A 39 4.28 3.03 0.37
N LEU A 40 3.80 4.06 -0.34
CA LEU A 40 3.09 5.19 0.25
C LEU A 40 1.61 5.06 -0.05
N SER A 41 0.79 5.28 0.97
CA SER A 41 -0.62 5.63 0.83
C SER A 41 -0.90 6.89 1.63
N THR A 42 -1.95 7.59 1.24
CA THR A 42 -2.43 8.82 1.91
C THR A 42 -3.94 8.71 2.16
N GLY A 43 -4.41 9.29 3.25
CA GLY A 43 -5.80 9.26 3.69
C GLY A 43 -5.98 10.10 4.96
N ASP A 44 -7.06 9.92 5.71
CA ASP A 44 -7.33 10.65 6.97
C ASP A 44 -7.56 9.66 8.12
N CYS A 45 -6.48 9.16 8.73
CA CYS A 45 -6.56 8.16 9.79
C CYS A 45 -6.98 8.74 11.14
N ASP A 46 -6.69 10.03 11.38
CA ASP A 46 -6.99 10.69 12.66
C ASP A 46 -8.32 11.46 12.66
N GLY A 47 -8.93 11.66 11.50
CA GLY A 47 -10.23 12.29 11.30
C GLY A 47 -10.19 13.82 11.42
N ASP A 48 -9.02 14.44 11.26
CA ASP A 48 -8.88 15.89 11.38
C ASP A 48 -9.25 16.65 10.09
N GLY A 49 -9.54 15.92 9.01
CA GLY A 49 -9.89 16.45 7.69
C GLY A 49 -8.68 16.86 6.84
N THR A 50 -7.46 16.62 7.32
CA THR A 50 -6.20 16.79 6.61
C THR A 50 -5.68 15.43 6.14
N VAL A 51 -4.92 15.44 5.06
CA VAL A 51 -4.31 14.22 4.54
C VAL A 51 -3.08 13.83 5.35
N ASP A 52 -3.15 12.65 5.94
CA ASP A 52 -2.06 11.87 6.50
C ASP A 52 -1.26 11.12 5.42
N GLY A 53 -0.12 10.57 5.84
CA GLY A 53 0.61 9.56 5.06
C GLY A 53 0.91 8.31 5.86
N ALA A 54 1.05 7.18 5.17
CA ALA A 54 1.62 5.98 5.74
C ALA A 54 2.61 5.34 4.76
N LEU A 55 3.77 4.95 5.29
CA LEU A 55 4.76 4.15 4.58
C LEU A 55 4.77 2.73 5.14
N ALA A 56 4.54 1.74 4.29
CA ALA A 56 4.68 0.34 4.64
C ALA A 56 5.86 -0.27 3.92
N GLY A 57 6.69 -1.06 4.60
CA GLY A 57 7.82 -1.73 3.97
C GLY A 57 8.44 -2.82 4.82
N SER A 58 9.36 -3.57 4.20
CA SER A 58 10.05 -4.67 4.86
C SER A 58 11.22 -4.18 5.72
N LEU A 59 11.40 -4.78 6.89
CA LEU A 59 12.57 -4.61 7.75
C LEU A 59 13.59 -5.74 7.53
N SER A 60 13.11 -6.97 7.34
CA SER A 60 13.93 -8.13 7.03
C SER A 60 13.09 -9.28 6.44
N GLY A 61 13.77 -10.30 5.92
CA GLY A 61 13.14 -11.41 5.23
C GLY A 61 12.74 -11.08 3.80
N ARG A 62 12.47 -12.11 3.00
CA ARG A 62 12.03 -11.98 1.61
C ARG A 62 10.60 -12.47 1.48
N VAL A 63 9.87 -11.98 0.48
CA VAL A 63 8.46 -12.35 0.25
C VAL A 63 8.24 -13.85 0.03
N ASP A 64 9.27 -14.58 -0.45
CA ASP A 64 9.26 -16.02 -0.69
C ASP A 64 9.59 -16.87 0.56
N GLU A 65 9.96 -16.24 1.68
CA GLU A 65 10.24 -16.90 2.95
C GLU A 65 8.95 -17.17 3.77
N PRO A 66 8.97 -18.14 4.70
CA PRO A 66 7.90 -18.31 5.68
C PRO A 66 7.55 -17.01 6.40
N ALA A 67 6.25 -16.79 6.67
CA ALA A 67 5.77 -15.58 7.36
C ALA A 67 6.52 -15.27 8.66
N ALA A 68 6.87 -16.31 9.44
CA ALA A 68 7.60 -16.16 10.69
C ALA A 68 9.05 -15.63 10.55
N LEU A 69 9.60 -15.61 9.33
CA LEU A 69 10.94 -15.09 9.01
C LEU A 69 10.89 -13.73 8.31
N ARG A 70 9.69 -13.21 8.05
CA ARG A 70 9.46 -11.89 7.46
C ARG A 70 9.16 -10.91 8.57
N SER A 71 9.74 -9.73 8.48
CA SER A 71 9.45 -8.62 9.39
C SER A 71 9.23 -7.37 8.55
N ALA A 72 8.12 -6.68 8.82
CA ALA A 72 7.66 -5.50 8.12
C ALA A 72 7.01 -4.53 9.11
N ARG A 73 6.75 -3.30 8.68
CA ARG A 73 6.15 -2.27 9.53
C ARG A 73 5.43 -1.21 8.70
N VAL A 74 4.46 -0.56 9.33
CA VAL A 74 3.84 0.68 8.86
C VAL A 74 4.32 1.84 9.73
N ASP A 75 4.82 2.89 9.09
CA ASP A 75 5.13 4.17 9.69
C ASP A 75 4.03 5.17 9.28
N TRP A 76 3.31 5.75 10.23
CA TRP A 76 2.25 6.75 9.97
C TRP A 76 2.73 8.17 10.28
N TYR A 77 2.22 9.12 9.51
CA TYR A 77 2.62 10.52 9.45
C TYR A 77 1.38 11.39 9.50
N ALA A 78 1.17 12.11 10.61
CA ALA A 78 0.12 13.14 10.72
C ALA A 78 0.36 14.33 9.76
N ALA A 79 1.60 14.46 9.27
CA ALA A 79 2.01 15.47 8.30
C ALA A 79 3.29 15.02 7.57
N PRO A 80 3.58 15.56 6.38
CA PRO A 80 4.82 15.27 5.66
C PRO A 80 6.08 15.51 6.53
N GLY A 81 7.05 14.60 6.43
CA GLY A 81 8.30 14.69 7.18
C GLY A 81 8.72 13.37 7.81
N THR A 82 8.74 13.33 9.14
CA THR A 82 9.14 12.16 9.96
C THR A 82 7.91 11.46 10.54
N PRO A 83 7.96 10.14 10.75
CA PRO A 83 6.80 9.41 11.23
C PRO A 83 6.43 9.84 12.65
N SER A 84 5.13 9.95 12.90
CA SER A 84 4.55 10.27 14.21
C SER A 84 4.40 9.01 15.06
N VAL A 85 4.04 7.89 14.44
CA VAL A 85 3.95 6.58 15.10
C VAL A 85 4.33 5.47 14.14
N ALA A 86 4.84 4.38 14.69
CA ALA A 86 5.11 3.15 13.95
C ALA A 86 4.23 2.01 14.50
N SER A 87 3.79 1.11 13.63
CA SER A 87 3.04 -0.08 14.01
C SER A 87 3.90 -1.07 14.81
N SER A 88 3.26 -2.03 15.46
CA SER A 88 3.93 -3.29 15.80
C SER A 88 4.46 -3.97 14.54
N GLU A 89 5.44 -4.88 14.70
CA GLU A 89 5.94 -5.66 13.56
C GLU A 89 4.82 -6.50 12.93
N LEU A 90 4.83 -6.49 11.60
CA LEU A 90 4.00 -7.31 10.73
C LEU A 90 4.88 -8.34 10.04
N ASN A 91 4.27 -9.34 9.40
CA ASN A 91 4.97 -10.32 8.57
C ASN A 91 4.94 -9.98 7.07
N VAL A 92 4.27 -8.90 6.66
CA VAL A 92 4.25 -8.45 5.27
C VAL A 92 3.95 -6.95 5.12
N ALA A 93 4.42 -6.37 4.02
CA ALA A 93 4.10 -5.01 3.57
C ALA A 93 4.49 -4.81 2.09
N ASP A 94 3.90 -5.60 1.18
CA ASP A 94 4.19 -5.48 -0.25
C ASP A 94 3.43 -4.31 -0.90
N ASP A 95 2.23 -4.02 -0.39
CA ASP A 95 1.40 -2.88 -0.77
C ASP A 95 0.50 -2.40 0.37
N ILE A 96 0.01 -1.17 0.27
CA ILE A 96 -0.77 -0.47 1.31
C ILE A 96 -1.86 0.41 0.69
N ALA A 97 -3.00 0.51 1.36
CA ALA A 97 -4.07 1.48 1.06
C ALA A 97 -4.65 2.08 2.35
N HIS A 98 -5.12 3.32 2.27
CA HIS A 98 -6.05 3.90 3.25
C HIS A 98 -7.47 3.59 2.81
N ALA A 99 -8.36 3.30 3.75
CA ALA A 99 -9.75 2.96 3.46
C ALA A 99 -10.65 3.19 4.69
N ASP A 100 -11.75 3.93 4.56
CA ASP A 100 -12.81 3.97 5.60
C ASP A 100 -13.68 2.72 5.50
N LEU A 101 -13.23 1.62 6.12
CA LEU A 101 -13.90 0.31 5.97
C LEU A 101 -15.14 0.18 6.85
N ASP A 102 -15.23 0.96 7.92
CA ASP A 102 -16.33 0.87 8.89
C ASP A 102 -17.33 2.03 8.81
N GLY A 103 -17.03 3.07 8.03
CA GLY A 103 -17.88 4.21 7.76
C GLY A 103 -17.89 5.24 8.88
N ASP A 104 -16.82 5.30 9.69
CA ASP A 104 -16.70 6.24 10.79
C ASP A 104 -16.08 7.59 10.39
N GLY A 105 -15.67 7.72 9.13
CA GLY A 105 -15.02 8.90 8.57
C GLY A 105 -13.53 8.99 8.87
N ARG A 106 -12.92 7.94 9.46
CA ARG A 106 -11.47 7.80 9.60
C ARG A 106 -10.99 6.59 8.82
N ASP A 107 -9.94 6.79 8.06
CA ASP A 107 -9.35 5.72 7.28
C ASP A 107 -8.63 4.71 8.19
N GLU A 108 -8.90 3.44 7.95
CA GLU A 108 -7.98 2.36 8.29
C GLU A 108 -6.85 2.24 7.28
N ILE A 109 -5.77 1.58 7.71
CA ILE A 109 -4.63 1.22 6.87
C ILE A 109 -4.68 -0.27 6.56
N VAL A 110 -4.88 -0.61 5.30
CA VAL A 110 -4.83 -1.99 4.81
C VAL A 110 -3.46 -2.29 4.26
N VAL A 111 -2.85 -3.38 4.73
CA VAL A 111 -1.55 -3.87 4.28
C VAL A 111 -1.73 -5.25 3.68
N VAL A 112 -1.17 -5.48 2.50
CA VAL A 112 -1.23 -6.78 1.82
C VAL A 112 0.14 -7.24 1.37
N GLY A 113 0.29 -8.55 1.21
CA GLY A 113 1.37 -9.14 0.46
C GLY A 113 1.51 -10.64 0.73
N ALA A 114 2.23 -11.34 -0.15
CA ALA A 114 2.22 -12.80 -0.16
C ALA A 114 0.79 -13.33 0.05
N HIS A 115 0.54 -14.20 1.03
CA HIS A 115 -0.81 -14.68 1.33
C HIS A 115 -1.46 -13.97 2.51
N ASP A 116 -0.82 -12.94 3.06
CA ASP A 116 -1.11 -12.32 4.33
C ASP A 116 -1.72 -10.92 4.13
N TRP A 117 -2.59 -10.51 5.04
CA TRP A 117 -3.14 -9.15 5.08
C TRP A 117 -3.37 -8.68 6.52
N HIS A 118 -3.29 -7.36 6.72
CA HIS A 118 -3.53 -6.68 7.99
C HIS A 118 -4.40 -5.45 7.76
N VAL A 119 -5.21 -5.11 8.75
CA VAL A 119 -5.94 -3.84 8.85
C VAL A 119 -5.54 -3.19 10.16
N LEU A 120 -4.97 -1.99 10.07
CA LEU A 120 -4.57 -1.18 11.21
C LEU A 120 -5.50 0.02 11.32
N HIS A 121 -5.78 0.46 12.54
CA HIS A 121 -6.49 1.71 12.79
C HIS A 121 -5.71 2.58 13.79
N LEU A 122 -5.90 3.89 13.71
CA LEU A 122 -5.27 4.83 14.64
C LEU A 122 -6.19 5.04 15.84
N VAL A 123 -5.75 4.58 17.02
CA VAL A 123 -6.52 4.72 18.26
C VAL A 123 -5.63 5.29 19.35
N ASN A 124 -6.04 6.45 19.88
CA ASN A 124 -5.27 7.18 20.90
C ASN A 124 -3.82 7.47 20.48
N GLY A 125 -3.63 7.85 19.21
CA GLY A 125 -2.30 8.15 18.64
C GLY A 125 -1.40 6.93 18.43
N LEU A 126 -1.96 5.72 18.47
CA LEU A 126 -1.24 4.46 18.26
C LEU A 126 -1.89 3.67 17.14
N LEU A 127 -1.07 3.14 16.23
CA LEU A 127 -1.52 2.13 15.27
C LEU A 127 -1.75 0.80 16.00
N ARG A 128 -2.97 0.27 15.88
CA ARG A 128 -3.36 -1.02 16.45
C ARG A 128 -3.87 -1.93 15.34
N GLU A 129 -3.57 -3.22 15.43
CA GLU A 129 -4.16 -4.21 14.52
C GLU A 129 -5.64 -4.40 14.87
N ARG A 130 -6.50 -4.08 13.90
CA ARG A 130 -7.95 -4.25 13.97
C ARG A 130 -8.35 -5.64 13.48
N ALA A 131 -7.71 -6.11 12.41
CA ALA A 131 -7.91 -7.44 11.85
C ALA A 131 -6.69 -7.91 11.06
N SER A 132 -6.54 -9.21 10.91
CA SER A 132 -5.52 -9.83 10.05
C SER A 132 -5.99 -11.20 9.57
N GLY A 133 -5.35 -11.72 8.53
CA GLY A 133 -5.67 -13.04 8.03
C GLY A 133 -4.82 -13.49 6.86
N THR A 134 -5.24 -14.62 6.28
CA THR A 134 -4.59 -15.20 5.10
C THR A 134 -5.59 -15.47 3.99
N THR A 135 -5.09 -15.57 2.76
CA THR A 135 -5.87 -15.87 1.56
C THR A 135 -5.28 -17.07 0.81
N THR A 136 -6.06 -17.65 -0.09
CA THR A 136 -5.65 -18.83 -0.88
C THR A 136 -4.80 -18.48 -2.11
N ALA A 137 -4.73 -17.21 -2.48
CA ALA A 137 -3.96 -16.73 -3.62
C ALA A 137 -3.14 -15.52 -3.18
N PRO A 138 -1.90 -15.37 -3.66
CA PRO A 138 -1.05 -14.29 -3.19
C PRO A 138 -1.58 -12.93 -3.63
N LEU A 139 -1.66 -12.01 -2.68
CA LEU A 139 -2.00 -10.60 -2.83
C LEU A 139 -0.78 -9.83 -3.32
N TRP A 140 -0.99 -8.95 -4.30
CA TRP A 140 0.07 -8.17 -4.92
C TRP A 140 -0.17 -6.67 -4.85
N ARG A 141 -1.40 -6.23 -5.12
CA ARG A 141 -1.77 -4.81 -5.01
C ARG A 141 -3.13 -4.67 -4.33
N VAL A 142 -3.29 -3.55 -3.65
CA VAL A 142 -4.56 -3.12 -3.07
C VAL A 142 -4.83 -1.68 -3.46
N ALA A 143 -6.08 -1.39 -3.78
CA ALA A 143 -6.63 -0.04 -3.85
C ALA A 143 -7.95 -0.04 -3.08
N ALA A 144 -8.32 1.12 -2.56
CA ALA A 144 -9.56 1.31 -1.83
C ALA A 144 -10.29 2.55 -2.34
N THR A 145 -11.61 2.46 -2.42
CA THR A 145 -12.52 3.57 -2.73
C THR A 145 -13.95 3.11 -2.49
N ASP A 146 -14.85 4.03 -2.20
CA ASP A 146 -16.30 3.79 -2.21
C ASP A 146 -16.77 3.50 -3.66
N ILE A 147 -16.96 2.22 -3.97
CA ILE A 147 -17.30 1.74 -5.32
C ILE A 147 -18.82 1.75 -5.49
N ASP A 148 -19.57 1.43 -4.43
CA ASP A 148 -21.02 1.27 -4.49
C ASP A 148 -21.83 2.49 -4.02
N GLY A 149 -21.16 3.48 -3.43
CA GLY A 149 -21.72 4.76 -3.00
C GLY A 149 -22.36 4.72 -1.62
N ASP A 150 -22.04 3.73 -0.77
CA ASP A 150 -22.62 3.61 0.57
C ASP A 150 -21.91 4.44 1.66
N GLY A 151 -20.80 5.11 1.28
CA GLY A 151 -19.98 5.91 2.18
C GLY A 151 -18.91 5.13 2.94
N ARG A 152 -18.67 3.87 2.59
CA ARG A 152 -17.53 3.06 3.03
C ARG A 152 -16.69 2.67 1.84
N ASP A 153 -15.40 2.51 2.07
CA ASP A 153 -14.50 2.10 1.00
C ASP A 153 -14.52 0.58 0.80
N GLU A 154 -14.63 0.15 -0.47
CA GLU A 154 -14.38 -1.22 -0.89
C GLU A 154 -12.92 -1.42 -1.28
N LEU A 155 -12.43 -2.65 -1.10
CA LEU A 155 -11.09 -3.05 -1.52
C LEU A 155 -11.08 -3.71 -2.90
N ALA A 156 -10.28 -3.15 -3.82
CA ALA A 156 -9.91 -3.77 -5.08
C ALA A 156 -8.53 -4.44 -4.96
N LEU A 157 -8.48 -5.76 -5.16
CA LEU A 157 -7.27 -6.57 -4.97
C LEU A 157 -6.74 -7.13 -6.29
N VAL A 158 -5.43 -7.03 -6.50
CA VAL A 158 -4.72 -7.78 -7.55
C VAL A 158 -4.10 -9.00 -6.91
N THR A 159 -4.48 -10.18 -7.40
CA THR A 159 -3.88 -11.46 -7.01
C THR A 159 -3.03 -12.03 -8.12
N LEU A 160 -1.95 -12.72 -7.77
CA LEU A 160 -1.16 -13.47 -8.73
C LEU A 160 -1.60 -14.92 -8.69
N ARG A 161 -2.26 -15.40 -9.75
CA ARG A 161 -2.34 -16.85 -9.93
C ARG A 161 -0.95 -17.31 -10.34
N ARG A 162 -0.31 -18.12 -9.50
CA ARG A 162 0.86 -18.90 -9.91
C ARG A 162 0.37 -19.96 -10.90
N GLY A 163 0.10 -19.55 -12.14
CA GLY A 163 0.15 -20.48 -13.26
C GLY A 163 1.54 -21.08 -13.26
N LEU A 164 1.62 -22.41 -13.30
CA LEU A 164 2.85 -23.18 -13.39
C LEU A 164 3.90 -22.42 -14.21
N VAL A 165 5.02 -22.03 -13.59
CA VAL A 165 6.14 -21.45 -14.32
C VAL A 165 6.87 -22.54 -15.14
N ASP A 166 6.40 -23.80 -15.11
CA ASP A 166 7.03 -24.95 -15.76
C ASP A 166 6.20 -25.68 -16.83
N GLU A 167 4.96 -25.27 -17.13
CA GLU A 167 4.24 -25.85 -18.27
C GLU A 167 4.16 -24.85 -19.41
N VAL A 168 5.16 -24.92 -20.30
CA VAL A 168 4.99 -24.49 -21.68
C VAL A 168 3.76 -25.23 -22.23
N PRO A 169 2.66 -24.56 -22.61
CA PRO A 169 1.59 -25.23 -23.31
C PRO A 169 2.19 -25.65 -24.66
N ARG A 170 2.54 -26.93 -24.81
CA ARG A 170 2.73 -27.48 -26.15
C ARG A 170 1.36 -27.40 -26.80
N ALA A 171 1.18 -26.43 -27.68
CA ALA A 171 0.06 -26.41 -28.59
C ALA A 171 0.08 -27.76 -29.32
N ALA A 172 -0.87 -28.64 -28.99
CA ALA A 172 -1.18 -29.79 -29.82
C ALA A 172 -1.79 -29.21 -31.10
N VAL A 173 -0.95 -29.01 -32.11
CA VAL A 173 -1.43 -28.73 -33.46
C VAL A 173 -1.93 -30.05 -34.00
N GLU A 174 -3.24 -30.27 -33.91
CA GLU A 174 -3.92 -31.32 -34.68
C GLU A 174 -4.07 -30.81 -36.12
N PRO A 175 -3.39 -31.40 -37.13
CA PRO A 175 -3.57 -31.00 -38.51
C PRO A 175 -4.95 -31.45 -38.99
N VAL A 176 -5.87 -30.51 -39.18
CA VAL A 176 -7.14 -30.77 -39.88
C VAL A 176 -6.87 -30.75 -41.38
N ALA A 177 -6.88 -31.93 -42.00
CA ALA A 177 -6.86 -32.03 -43.46
C ALA A 177 -8.21 -31.59 -44.02
N VAL A 178 -8.24 -30.49 -44.76
CA VAL A 178 -9.42 -30.08 -45.54
C VAL A 178 -9.33 -30.76 -46.91
N VAL A 179 -10.23 -31.72 -47.16
CA VAL A 179 -10.40 -32.33 -48.47
C VAL A 179 -11.20 -31.36 -49.33
N MET A 180 -10.55 -30.75 -50.31
CA MET A 180 -11.22 -30.03 -51.39
C MET A 180 -11.44 -31.03 -52.54
N THR A 181 -12.68 -31.45 -52.76
CA THR A 181 -13.07 -32.13 -54.00
C THR A 181 -13.21 -31.11 -55.14
N PRO A 182 -12.90 -31.50 -56.39
CA PRO A 182 -12.79 -30.59 -57.53
C PRO A 182 -14.10 -29.90 -57.91
#